data_AF-A0A2V8USX0-F1
#
_entry.id   AF-A0A2V8USX0-F1
#
_cell.length_a   1.000
_cell.length_b   1.000
_cell.length_c   1.000
_cell.angle_alpha   90.00
_cell.angle_beta   90.00
_cell.angle_gamma   90.00
#
_symmetry.space_group_name_H-M   'P 1'
#
loop_
_entity.id
_entity.type
_entity.pdbx_description
1 polymer ?
#
loop_
_entity_poly.entity_id
_entity_poly.type
_entity_poly.pdbx_seq_one_letter_code
_entity_poly.pdbx_strand_id
1 'polypeptide(L)'
;LRRLAQLYTSQRLPWDGVLSGAVEMNGLVSDLYRGHFDARAQLAISPAPGSAPVEGMIDASYNGGRQTIDLGNSFLQLPATRLDFMGTLGQQLHVHLRSTNLDDLLPALELASQSPPQAMPLKLQNGVAVFDAAVTGSLNSPQLAGHISVTNVLYSQRTIDTLATDVFVQKSELRIQNATLASGRLHGQLSATVALRDWKPDDAGALAATASVRGADIKDLLAFAGKQSLPATGIFSASAQVTGTLGTPLIKADVSADNGSVYNEPFDHLTAHVDYRDRLVIVANAQIKAGARELKGNATYTHPAGDFESGRVTFQVTSNRMPLNEFQLVRQNQT
;
A
#
# COMPACT_ATOMS: atom_id res chain seq x y z
N LEU A 1 -15.20 -23.51 13.37
CA LEU A 1 -13.97 -22.86 12.84
C LEU A 1 -13.14 -22.28 13.96
N ARG A 2 -13.75 -21.54 14.89
CA ARG A 2 -13.07 -20.86 16.00
C ARG A 2 -12.17 -21.76 16.85
N ARG A 3 -12.60 -22.98 17.17
CA ARG A 3 -11.77 -23.95 17.93
C ARG A 3 -10.51 -24.40 17.19
N LEU A 4 -10.57 -24.52 15.86
CA LEU A 4 -9.39 -24.86 15.06
C LEU A 4 -8.43 -23.69 14.98
N ALA A 5 -8.96 -22.47 14.82
CA ALA A 5 -8.15 -21.25 14.83
C ALA A 5 -7.44 -21.02 16.16
N GLN A 6 -8.02 -21.42 17.29
CA GLN A 6 -7.37 -21.34 18.62
C GLN A 6 -6.06 -22.12 18.74
N LEU A 7 -5.78 -23.06 17.83
CA LEU A 7 -4.49 -23.75 17.75
C LEU A 7 -3.37 -22.87 17.18
N TYR A 8 -3.74 -21.79 16.48
CA TYR A 8 -2.83 -20.93 15.72
C TYR A 8 -2.91 -19.45 16.10
N THR A 9 -4.01 -19.00 16.72
CA THR A 9 -4.19 -17.63 17.23
C THR A 9 -4.85 -17.61 18.60
N SER A 10 -4.47 -16.67 19.46
CA SER A 10 -5.10 -16.42 20.76
C SER A 10 -6.35 -15.53 20.68
N GLN A 11 -6.60 -14.87 19.55
CA GLN A 11 -7.77 -14.00 19.35
C GLN A 11 -9.02 -14.82 18.98
N ARG A 12 -10.18 -14.39 19.51
CA ARG A 12 -11.47 -14.95 19.09
C ARG A 12 -11.82 -14.42 17.71
N LEU A 13 -12.03 -15.35 16.77
CA LEU A 13 -12.60 -15.02 15.47
C LEU A 13 -13.96 -14.30 15.62
N PRO A 14 -14.18 -13.18 14.91
CA PRO A 14 -15.44 -12.42 14.96
C PRO A 14 -16.61 -13.18 14.33
N TRP A 15 -16.29 -14.19 13.53
CA TRP A 15 -17.22 -15.10 12.86
C TRP A 15 -16.89 -16.56 13.19
N ASP A 16 -17.83 -17.47 12.98
CA ASP A 16 -17.65 -18.91 13.25
C ASP A 16 -18.56 -19.74 12.34
N GLY A 17 -18.17 -20.98 12.13
CA GLY A 17 -18.88 -21.91 11.26
C GLY A 17 -18.65 -23.35 11.71
N VAL A 18 -19.60 -24.22 11.39
CA VAL A 18 -19.50 -25.66 11.63
C VAL A 18 -18.98 -26.30 10.35
N LEU A 19 -17.92 -27.11 10.46
CA LEU A 19 -17.46 -27.95 9.36
C LEU A 19 -18.12 -29.32 9.45
N SER A 20 -18.58 -29.83 8.32
CA SER A 20 -19.06 -31.19 8.16
C SER A 20 -18.62 -31.74 6.80
N GLY A 21 -18.38 -33.04 6.70
CA GLY A 21 -17.94 -33.65 5.45
C GLY A 21 -17.05 -34.85 5.65
N ALA A 22 -16.61 -35.42 4.53
CA ALA A 22 -15.73 -36.57 4.50
C ALA A 22 -14.26 -36.11 4.42
N VAL A 23 -13.40 -36.83 5.14
CA VAL A 23 -11.94 -36.71 5.03
C VAL A 23 -11.39 -38.11 4.85
N GLU A 24 -10.61 -38.30 3.80
CA GLU A 24 -9.93 -39.55 3.49
C GLU A 24 -8.43 -39.29 3.45
N MET A 25 -7.64 -40.22 3.98
CA MET A 25 -6.18 -40.15 3.92
C MET A 25 -5.64 -41.54 3.60
N ASN A 26 -4.75 -41.61 2.62
CA ASN A 26 -4.09 -42.82 2.18
C ASN A 26 -2.57 -42.60 2.22
N GLY A 27 -1.85 -43.44 2.95
CA GLY A 27 -0.39 -43.34 3.04
C GLY A 27 0.17 -44.26 4.12
N LEU A 28 1.49 -44.47 4.08
CA LEU A 28 2.18 -45.20 5.14
C LEU A 28 2.39 -44.28 6.35
N VAL A 29 2.10 -44.77 7.55
CA VAL A 29 2.32 -44.02 8.80
C VAL A 29 3.78 -43.57 8.93
N SER A 30 4.72 -44.40 8.47
CA SER A 30 6.15 -44.11 8.43
C SER A 30 6.55 -43.00 7.46
N ASP A 31 5.67 -42.57 6.57
CA ASP A 31 5.95 -41.56 5.55
C ASP A 31 5.15 -40.27 5.76
N LEU A 32 4.23 -40.23 6.73
CA LEU A 32 3.43 -39.04 7.07
C LEU A 32 4.31 -37.84 7.42
N TYR A 33 5.38 -38.04 8.20
CA TYR A 33 6.29 -36.95 8.56
C TYR A 33 7.10 -36.41 7.36
N ARG A 34 7.17 -37.17 6.26
CA ARG A 34 7.81 -36.74 5.00
C ARG A 34 6.83 -36.05 4.05
N GLY A 35 5.54 -36.03 4.38
CA GLY A 35 4.49 -35.51 3.50
C GLY A 35 4.17 -36.43 2.32
N HIS A 36 4.62 -37.69 2.32
CA HIS A 36 4.32 -38.63 1.23
C HIS A 36 3.04 -39.41 1.51
N PHE A 37 1.91 -38.70 1.51
CA PHE A 37 0.57 -39.28 1.61
C PHE A 37 -0.38 -38.55 0.68
N ASP A 38 -1.49 -39.20 0.33
CA ASP A 38 -2.59 -38.58 -0.37
C ASP A 38 -3.72 -38.31 0.64
N ALA A 39 -4.35 -37.14 0.54
CA ALA A 39 -5.52 -36.82 1.35
C ALA A 39 -6.59 -36.16 0.50
N ARG A 40 -7.85 -36.41 0.83
CA ARG A 40 -9.01 -35.76 0.22
C ARG A 40 -9.94 -35.25 1.30
N ALA A 41 -10.49 -34.07 1.11
CA ALA A 41 -11.47 -33.48 2.00
C ALA A 41 -12.57 -32.81 1.17
N GLN A 42 -13.81 -33.19 1.44
CA GLN A 42 -15.00 -32.54 0.90
C GLN A 42 -15.79 -32.00 2.07
N LEU A 43 -15.63 -30.71 2.34
CA LEU A 43 -16.11 -30.06 3.56
C LEU A 43 -17.12 -28.98 3.21
N ALA A 44 -18.31 -29.09 3.80
CA ALA A 44 -19.27 -28.00 3.87
C ALA A 44 -19.00 -27.17 5.13
N ILE A 45 -19.11 -25.86 5.00
CA ILE A 45 -19.09 -24.92 6.11
C ILE A 45 -20.49 -24.33 6.22
N SER A 46 -21.10 -24.47 7.39
CA SER A 46 -22.41 -23.88 7.69
C SER A 46 -22.34 -22.87 8.84
N PRO A 47 -23.24 -21.88 8.89
CA PRO A 47 -23.21 -20.86 9.95
C PRO A 47 -23.33 -21.47 11.35
N ALA A 48 -22.48 -21.02 12.28
CA ALA A 48 -22.59 -21.40 13.68
C ALA A 48 -23.63 -20.54 14.42
N PRO A 49 -24.46 -21.12 15.31
CA PRO A 49 -25.42 -20.34 16.10
C PRO A 49 -24.75 -19.26 16.95
N GLY A 50 -25.33 -18.06 16.97
CA GLY A 50 -24.87 -16.95 17.81
C GLY A 50 -23.56 -16.28 17.36
N SER A 51 -23.16 -16.46 16.10
CA SER A 51 -21.97 -15.84 15.51
C SER A 51 -22.30 -15.25 14.15
N ALA A 52 -21.50 -14.28 13.67
CA ALA A 52 -21.64 -13.78 12.31
C ALA A 52 -21.46 -14.94 11.30
N PRO A 53 -22.33 -15.01 10.26
CA PRO A 53 -22.46 -16.20 9.44
C PRO A 53 -21.22 -16.43 8.58
N VAL A 54 -20.83 -17.70 8.50
CA VAL A 54 -19.81 -18.20 7.57
C VAL A 54 -20.37 -19.42 6.90
N GLU A 55 -20.28 -19.45 5.57
CA GLU A 55 -20.66 -20.60 4.77
C GLU A 55 -19.62 -20.84 3.68
N GLY A 56 -19.58 -22.05 3.13
CA GLY A 56 -18.52 -22.40 2.21
C GLY A 56 -18.54 -23.85 1.81
N MET A 57 -17.74 -24.15 0.80
CA MET A 57 -17.44 -25.49 0.37
C MET A 57 -15.95 -25.57 0.06
N ILE A 58 -15.28 -26.56 0.64
CA ILE A 58 -13.87 -26.84 0.39
C ILE A 58 -13.79 -28.24 -0.20
N ASP A 59 -13.37 -28.31 -1.45
CA ASP A 59 -12.96 -29.56 -2.11
C ASP A 59 -11.45 -29.51 -2.24
N ALA A 60 -10.75 -30.32 -1.45
CA ALA A 60 -9.30 -30.32 -1.38
C ALA A 60 -8.74 -31.73 -1.61
N SER A 61 -7.76 -31.86 -2.50
CA SER A 61 -6.97 -33.09 -2.63
C SER A 61 -5.47 -32.80 -2.59
N TYR A 62 -4.80 -33.37 -1.60
CA TYR A 62 -3.34 -33.32 -1.46
C TYR A 62 -2.73 -34.54 -2.14
N ASN A 63 -1.72 -34.30 -2.97
CA ASN A 63 -0.88 -35.35 -3.55
C ASN A 63 0.55 -35.23 -3.01
N GLY A 64 0.94 -36.15 -2.12
CA GLY A 64 2.24 -36.11 -1.46
C GLY A 64 3.42 -36.34 -2.40
N GLY A 65 3.23 -37.13 -3.46
CA GLY A 65 4.28 -37.39 -4.46
C GLY A 65 4.60 -36.17 -5.33
N ARG A 66 3.59 -35.32 -5.59
CA ARG A 66 3.73 -34.07 -6.36
C ARG A 66 3.89 -32.83 -5.49
N GLN A 67 3.62 -32.95 -4.19
CA GLN A 67 3.53 -31.83 -3.25
C GLN A 67 2.58 -30.73 -3.75
N THR A 68 1.39 -31.12 -4.19
CA THR A 68 0.35 -30.21 -4.71
C THR A 68 -0.94 -30.34 -3.92
N ILE A 69 -1.71 -29.25 -3.84
CA ILE A 69 -3.06 -29.24 -3.26
C ILE A 69 -4.03 -28.75 -4.33
N ASP A 70 -4.84 -29.65 -4.87
CA ASP A 70 -5.97 -29.27 -5.73
C ASP A 70 -7.11 -28.75 -4.85
N LEU A 71 -7.60 -27.55 -5.12
CA LEU A 71 -8.71 -26.92 -4.41
C LEU A 71 -10.01 -26.93 -5.23
N GLY A 72 -10.03 -27.61 -6.38
CA GLY A 72 -11.23 -27.80 -7.18
C GLY A 72 -11.94 -26.48 -7.45
N ASN A 73 -13.25 -26.42 -7.16
CA ASN A 73 -14.03 -25.18 -7.08
C ASN A 73 -14.45 -24.97 -5.63
N SER A 74 -13.56 -24.38 -4.83
CA SER A 74 -13.79 -24.11 -3.42
C SER A 74 -14.19 -22.66 -3.20
N PHE A 75 -14.98 -22.39 -2.17
CA PHE A 75 -15.33 -21.03 -1.79
C PHE A 75 -15.56 -20.86 -0.30
N LEU A 76 -15.42 -19.63 0.15
CA LEU A 76 -15.74 -19.17 1.49
C LEU A 76 -16.51 -17.85 1.41
N GLN A 77 -17.68 -17.82 2.07
CA GLN A 77 -18.48 -16.62 2.26
C GLN A 77 -18.42 -16.23 3.74
N LEU A 78 -17.73 -15.13 4.00
CA LEU A 78 -17.71 -14.39 5.27
C LEU A 78 -18.85 -13.34 5.26
N PRO A 79 -19.13 -12.66 6.39
CA PRO A 79 -20.25 -11.73 6.48
C PRO A 79 -20.29 -10.65 5.40
N ALA A 80 -19.15 -10.14 4.97
CA ALA A 80 -19.01 -9.09 3.97
C ALA A 80 -17.95 -9.40 2.90
N THR A 81 -17.46 -10.64 2.84
CA THR A 81 -16.35 -11.03 1.96
C THR A 81 -16.57 -12.41 1.36
N ARG A 82 -16.42 -12.52 0.04
CA ARG A 82 -16.45 -13.76 -0.72
C ARG A 82 -15.06 -14.08 -1.23
N LEU A 83 -14.61 -15.31 -1.04
CA LEU A 83 -13.39 -15.87 -1.63
C LEU A 83 -13.77 -17.10 -2.44
N ASP A 84 -13.28 -17.16 -3.68
CA ASP A 84 -13.38 -18.32 -4.56
C ASP A 84 -11.97 -18.77 -4.95
N PHE A 85 -11.77 -20.08 -4.95
CA PHE A 85 -10.51 -20.74 -5.26
C PHE A 85 -10.74 -21.73 -6.39
N MET A 86 -9.89 -21.69 -7.41
CA MET A 86 -9.99 -22.60 -8.54
C MET A 86 -8.62 -23.12 -9.00
N GLY A 87 -8.46 -24.45 -9.01
CA GLY A 87 -7.24 -25.10 -9.50
C GLY A 87 -6.32 -25.60 -8.39
N THR A 88 -5.02 -25.67 -8.68
CA THR A 88 -4.07 -26.47 -7.90
C THR A 88 -2.88 -25.64 -7.40
N LEU A 89 -2.75 -25.53 -6.08
CA LEU A 89 -1.59 -24.95 -5.43
C LEU A 89 -0.36 -25.85 -5.63
N GLY A 90 0.79 -25.25 -5.95
CA GLY A 90 1.97 -25.98 -6.45
C GLY A 90 2.03 -26.04 -7.99
N GLN A 91 0.96 -25.65 -8.68
CA GLN A 91 0.89 -25.52 -10.14
C GLN A 91 0.35 -24.14 -10.51
N GLN A 92 -0.97 -23.99 -10.57
CA GLN A 92 -1.68 -22.75 -10.81
C GLN A 92 -3.01 -22.78 -10.06
N LEU A 93 -3.16 -21.85 -9.12
CA LEU A 93 -4.38 -21.62 -8.36
C LEU A 93 -4.89 -20.21 -8.67
N HIS A 94 -6.12 -20.10 -9.14
CA HIS A 94 -6.82 -18.84 -9.26
C HIS A 94 -7.54 -18.51 -7.95
N VAL A 95 -7.48 -17.24 -7.57
CA VAL A 95 -8.15 -16.69 -6.40
C VAL A 95 -8.95 -15.48 -6.85
N HIS A 96 -10.24 -15.48 -6.53
CA HIS A 96 -11.10 -14.30 -6.64
C HIS A 96 -11.58 -13.92 -5.25
N LEU A 97 -11.35 -12.69 -4.84
CA LEU A 97 -11.83 -12.15 -3.57
C LEU A 97 -12.63 -10.89 -3.84
N ARG A 98 -13.81 -10.81 -3.24
CA ARG A 98 -14.65 -9.60 -3.25
C ARG A 98 -15.11 -9.27 -1.85
N SER A 99 -14.82 -8.06 -1.37
CA SER A 99 -15.16 -7.62 -0.01
C SER A 99 -15.84 -6.25 -0.01
N THR A 100 -16.81 -6.07 0.88
CA THR A 100 -17.37 -4.77 1.26
C THR A 100 -16.97 -4.36 2.68
N ASN A 101 -16.24 -5.22 3.40
CA ASN A 101 -15.61 -4.90 4.68
C ASN A 101 -14.31 -5.70 4.85
N LEU A 102 -13.18 -5.00 4.79
CA LEU A 102 -11.86 -5.59 4.92
C LEU A 102 -11.57 -6.17 6.32
N ASP A 103 -12.34 -5.82 7.34
CA ASP A 103 -12.18 -6.37 8.69
C ASP A 103 -12.42 -7.89 8.75
N ASP A 104 -13.16 -8.44 7.80
CA ASP A 104 -13.35 -9.88 7.65
C ASP A 104 -12.04 -10.64 7.43
N LEU A 105 -11.02 -9.96 6.88
CA LEU A 105 -9.72 -10.54 6.53
C LEU A 105 -8.68 -10.44 7.65
N LEU A 106 -8.94 -9.64 8.70
CA LEU A 106 -8.00 -9.51 9.83
C LEU A 106 -7.57 -10.85 10.43
N PRO A 107 -8.48 -11.81 10.68
CA PRO A 107 -8.05 -13.08 11.25
C PRO A 107 -7.13 -13.89 10.33
N ALA A 108 -7.28 -13.76 9.01
CA ALA A 108 -6.37 -14.40 8.07
C ALA A 108 -4.97 -13.78 8.11
N LEU A 109 -4.89 -12.45 8.27
CA LEU A 109 -3.62 -11.73 8.44
C LEU A 109 -2.93 -12.08 9.76
N GLU A 110 -3.69 -12.25 10.84
CA GLU A 110 -3.18 -12.71 12.14
C GLU A 110 -2.54 -14.10 12.06
N LEU A 111 -3.10 -14.99 11.23
CA LEU A 111 -2.54 -16.33 11.00
C LEU A 111 -1.32 -16.30 10.07
N ALA A 112 -1.27 -15.36 9.13
CA ALA A 112 -0.22 -15.30 8.10
C ALA A 112 0.99 -14.45 8.51
N SER A 113 0.87 -13.56 9.50
CA SER A 113 1.90 -12.61 9.89
C SER A 113 2.29 -12.76 11.37
N GLN A 114 3.59 -12.62 11.66
CA GLN A 114 4.10 -12.52 13.05
C GLN A 114 3.78 -11.17 13.69
N SER A 115 3.43 -10.15 12.89
CA SER A 115 3.12 -8.80 13.34
C SER A 115 1.92 -8.27 12.55
N PRO A 116 0.72 -8.83 12.79
CA PRO A 116 -0.49 -8.38 12.12
C PRO A 116 -0.89 -6.98 12.59
N PRO A 117 -1.57 -6.19 11.75
CA PRO A 117 -2.14 -4.92 12.19
C PRO A 117 -3.30 -5.18 13.17
N GLN A 118 -3.40 -4.39 14.24
CA GLN A 118 -4.50 -4.52 15.23
C GLN A 118 -5.88 -4.15 14.66
N ALA A 119 -5.90 -3.32 13.61
CA ALA A 119 -7.09 -2.95 12.88
C ALA A 119 -6.71 -2.74 11.41
N MET A 120 -7.65 -2.93 10.50
CA MET A 120 -7.38 -2.63 9.09
C MET A 120 -7.08 -1.13 8.92
N PRO A 121 -5.95 -0.77 8.27
CA PRO A 121 -5.62 0.62 8.03
C PRO A 121 -6.58 1.28 7.02
N LEU A 122 -7.19 0.47 6.15
CA LEU A 122 -8.15 0.91 5.14
C LEU A 122 -9.54 0.40 5.50
N LYS A 123 -10.53 1.30 5.48
CA LYS A 123 -11.94 0.96 5.62
C LYS A 123 -12.67 1.21 4.30
N LEU A 124 -13.76 0.48 4.06
CA LEU A 124 -14.61 0.70 2.90
C LEU A 124 -15.87 1.47 3.35
N GLN A 125 -16.17 2.57 2.69
CA GLN A 125 -17.37 3.38 2.95
C GLN A 125 -18.33 3.24 1.78
N ASN A 126 -19.23 2.26 1.84
CA ASN A 126 -20.04 1.84 0.68
C ASN A 126 -19.16 1.51 -0.54
N GLY A 127 -17.97 0.98 -0.27
CA GLY A 127 -16.96 0.62 -1.24
C GLY A 127 -16.90 -0.88 -1.47
N VAL A 128 -16.17 -1.28 -2.51
CA VAL A 128 -15.88 -2.68 -2.80
C VAL A 128 -14.39 -2.83 -3.04
N ALA A 129 -13.78 -3.82 -2.41
CA ALA A 129 -12.45 -4.32 -2.75
C ALA A 129 -12.59 -5.60 -3.56
N VAL A 130 -11.89 -5.68 -4.68
CA VAL A 130 -11.77 -6.87 -5.52
C VAL A 130 -10.30 -7.21 -5.68
N PHE A 131 -9.98 -8.49 -5.57
CA PHE A 131 -8.65 -9.02 -5.82
C PHE A 131 -8.76 -10.29 -6.66
N ASP A 132 -8.17 -10.24 -7.86
CA ASP A 132 -8.11 -11.34 -8.81
C ASP A 132 -6.65 -11.76 -8.97
N ALA A 133 -6.32 -13.01 -8.64
CA ALA A 133 -4.93 -13.44 -8.60
C ALA A 133 -4.72 -14.86 -9.11
N ALA A 134 -3.49 -15.13 -9.56
CA ALA A 134 -2.96 -16.45 -9.80
C ALA A 134 -1.77 -16.70 -8.85
N VAL A 135 -1.79 -17.84 -8.18
CA VAL A 135 -0.68 -18.37 -7.38
C VAL A 135 -0.06 -19.53 -8.14
N THR A 136 1.23 -19.40 -8.46
CA THR A 136 2.01 -20.39 -9.20
C THR A 136 3.28 -20.76 -8.43
N GLY A 137 4.07 -21.68 -8.99
CA GLY A 137 5.29 -22.17 -8.35
C GLY A 137 5.03 -23.20 -7.24
N SER A 138 6.12 -23.74 -6.68
CA SER A 138 6.05 -24.78 -5.64
C SER A 138 5.50 -24.24 -4.31
N LEU A 139 5.00 -25.14 -3.43
CA LEU A 139 4.50 -24.77 -2.10
C LEU A 139 5.54 -24.04 -1.22
N ASN A 140 6.84 -24.29 -1.44
CA ASN A 140 7.93 -23.68 -0.66
C ASN A 140 8.43 -22.35 -1.26
N SER A 141 8.06 -22.06 -2.50
CA SER A 141 8.44 -20.82 -3.19
C SER A 141 7.31 -20.39 -4.12
N PRO A 142 6.13 -20.07 -3.57
CA PRO A 142 5.00 -19.63 -4.38
C PRO A 142 5.30 -18.25 -4.99
N GLN A 143 4.68 -17.99 -6.13
CA GLN A 143 4.65 -16.72 -6.81
C GLN A 143 3.19 -16.30 -6.93
N LEU A 144 2.88 -15.07 -6.55
CA LEU A 144 1.54 -14.50 -6.66
C LEU A 144 1.58 -13.37 -7.67
N ALA A 145 0.66 -13.37 -8.61
CA ALA A 145 0.41 -12.26 -9.54
C ALA A 145 -1.08 -11.95 -9.54
N GLY A 146 -1.47 -10.68 -9.43
CA GLY A 146 -2.88 -10.33 -9.40
C GLY A 146 -3.18 -8.86 -9.60
N HIS A 147 -4.45 -8.56 -9.78
CA HIS A 147 -5.02 -7.22 -9.90
C HIS A 147 -5.84 -6.91 -8.65
N ILE A 148 -5.63 -5.73 -8.08
CA ILE A 148 -6.39 -5.19 -6.96
C ILE A 148 -7.16 -3.98 -7.47
N SER A 149 -8.46 -3.91 -7.19
CA SER A 149 -9.26 -2.71 -7.38
C SER A 149 -10.10 -2.43 -6.13
N VAL A 150 -10.14 -1.18 -5.70
CA VAL A 150 -10.85 -0.76 -4.50
C VAL A 150 -11.55 0.57 -4.77
N THR A 151 -12.81 0.68 -4.34
CA THR A 151 -13.59 1.91 -4.44
C THR A 151 -14.00 2.43 -3.07
N ASN A 152 -14.19 3.74 -2.96
CA ASN A 152 -14.68 4.44 -1.76
C ASN A 152 -13.98 3.99 -0.47
N VAL A 153 -12.66 4.15 -0.46
CA VAL A 153 -11.80 3.80 0.68
C VAL A 153 -11.71 4.98 1.63
N LEU A 154 -11.77 4.71 2.93
CA LEU A 154 -11.45 5.66 3.98
C LEU A 154 -10.09 5.29 4.59
N TYR A 155 -9.12 6.19 4.44
CA TYR A 155 -7.79 6.10 5.04
C TYR A 155 -7.53 7.36 5.86
N SER A 156 -7.28 7.23 7.17
CA SER A 156 -6.98 8.36 8.05
C SER A 156 -7.98 9.53 7.90
N GLN A 157 -9.29 9.23 7.89
CA GLN A 157 -10.40 10.18 7.69
C GLN A 157 -10.47 10.83 6.30
N ARG A 158 -9.71 10.33 5.32
CA ARG A 158 -9.75 10.80 3.93
C ARG A 158 -10.33 9.76 3.01
N THR A 159 -11.20 10.21 2.12
CA THR A 159 -11.81 9.38 1.09
C THR A 159 -10.86 9.26 -0.09
N ILE A 160 -10.73 8.05 -0.61
CA ILE A 160 -10.10 7.75 -1.90
C ILE A 160 -11.20 7.11 -2.74
N ASP A 161 -11.50 7.71 -3.88
CA ASP A 161 -12.61 7.29 -4.74
C ASP A 161 -12.27 5.94 -5.39
N THR A 162 -11.07 5.84 -5.95
CA THR A 162 -10.57 4.62 -6.58
C THR A 162 -9.09 4.38 -6.31
N LEU A 163 -8.74 3.12 -6.14
CA LEU A 163 -7.38 2.60 -6.14
C LEU A 163 -7.34 1.33 -6.98
N ALA A 164 -6.42 1.23 -7.93
CA ALA A 164 -6.23 0.03 -8.74
C ALA A 164 -4.75 -0.24 -8.99
N THR A 165 -4.31 -1.49 -8.96
CA THR A 165 -2.91 -1.86 -9.21
C THR A 165 -2.75 -3.32 -9.59
N ASP A 166 -1.72 -3.63 -10.37
CA ASP A 166 -1.22 -4.98 -10.55
C ASP A 166 -0.07 -5.24 -9.57
N VAL A 167 -0.11 -6.38 -8.88
CA VAL A 167 0.90 -6.81 -7.93
C VAL A 167 1.50 -8.14 -8.35
N PHE A 168 2.82 -8.25 -8.22
CA PHE A 168 3.54 -9.51 -8.25
C PHE A 168 4.39 -9.63 -7.00
N VAL A 169 4.34 -10.78 -6.32
CA VAL A 169 5.14 -11.02 -5.13
C VAL A 169 5.66 -12.45 -5.10
N GLN A 170 6.93 -12.58 -4.74
CA GLN A 170 7.60 -13.84 -4.45
C GLN A 170 8.58 -13.64 -3.29
N LYS A 171 9.23 -14.71 -2.85
CA LYS A 171 10.16 -14.70 -1.72
C LYS A 171 11.22 -13.58 -1.75
N SER A 172 11.65 -13.17 -2.95
CA SER A 172 12.75 -12.22 -3.17
C SER A 172 12.35 -10.89 -3.79
N GLU A 173 11.09 -10.67 -4.16
CA GLU A 173 10.68 -9.47 -4.89
C GLU A 173 9.21 -9.15 -4.65
N LEU A 174 8.93 -7.87 -4.44
CA LEU A 174 7.61 -7.26 -4.59
C LEU A 174 7.67 -6.29 -5.77
N ARG A 175 6.73 -6.43 -6.70
CA ARG A 175 6.56 -5.55 -7.84
C ARG A 175 5.13 -5.03 -7.89
N ILE A 176 5.00 -3.71 -7.96
CA ILE A 176 3.75 -2.97 -8.07
C ILE A 176 3.77 -2.28 -9.43
N GLN A 177 2.74 -2.49 -10.24
CA GLN A 177 2.63 -1.93 -11.57
C GLN A 177 1.26 -1.32 -11.77
N ASN A 178 1.20 -0.34 -12.69
CA ASN A 178 -0.03 0.32 -13.09
C ASN A 178 -0.87 0.81 -11.90
N ALA A 179 -0.21 1.17 -10.79
CA ALA A 179 -0.91 1.63 -9.61
C ALA A 179 -1.48 3.01 -9.90
N THR A 180 -2.78 3.17 -9.70
CA THR A 180 -3.51 4.41 -9.91
C THR A 180 -4.35 4.71 -8.68
N LEU A 181 -4.47 6.00 -8.36
CA LEU A 181 -5.29 6.50 -7.27
C LEU A 181 -6.04 7.73 -7.76
N ALA A 182 -7.35 7.81 -7.46
CA ALA A 182 -8.15 9.00 -7.71
C ALA A 182 -8.91 9.43 -6.46
N SER A 183 -8.95 10.74 -6.22
CA SER A 183 -9.73 11.35 -5.15
C SER A 183 -10.10 12.79 -5.54
N GLY A 184 -11.31 13.00 -6.03
CA GLY A 184 -11.76 14.30 -6.56
C GLY A 184 -10.87 14.77 -7.72
N ARG A 185 -10.08 15.83 -7.48
CA ARG A 185 -9.13 16.39 -8.48
C ARG A 185 -7.77 15.68 -8.47
N LEU A 186 -7.47 14.92 -7.42
CA LEU A 186 -6.20 14.26 -7.24
C LEU A 186 -6.15 13.00 -8.11
N HIS A 187 -5.11 12.90 -8.94
CA HIS A 187 -4.75 11.69 -9.67
C HIS A 187 -3.30 11.31 -9.36
N GLY A 188 -3.10 10.10 -8.84
CA GLY A 188 -1.79 9.53 -8.55
C GLY A 188 -1.49 8.33 -9.44
N GLN A 189 -0.21 8.15 -9.77
CA GLN A 189 0.31 6.96 -10.45
C GLN A 189 1.59 6.48 -9.76
N LEU A 190 1.78 5.17 -9.68
CA LEU A 190 2.96 4.54 -9.08
C LEU A 190 3.35 3.27 -9.85
N SER A 191 4.64 3.02 -9.93
CA SER A 191 5.22 1.70 -10.23
C SER A 191 6.45 1.52 -9.37
N ALA A 192 6.63 0.35 -8.78
CA ALA A 192 7.71 0.08 -7.84
C ALA A 192 8.19 -1.37 -7.92
N THR A 193 9.47 -1.56 -7.64
CA THR A 193 10.10 -2.86 -7.42
C THR A 193 10.95 -2.76 -6.17
N VAL A 194 10.70 -3.68 -5.24
CA VAL A 194 11.35 -3.75 -3.94
C VAL A 194 11.93 -5.14 -3.79
N ALA A 195 13.24 -5.22 -3.60
CA ALA A 195 13.90 -6.48 -3.27
C ALA A 195 13.46 -6.95 -1.88
N LEU A 196 13.14 -8.24 -1.80
CA LEU A 196 12.80 -8.92 -0.57
C LEU A 196 13.86 -9.98 -0.24
N ARG A 197 13.91 -10.37 1.02
CA ARG A 197 14.60 -11.55 1.52
C ARG A 197 13.64 -12.28 2.43
N ASP A 198 13.31 -13.51 2.05
CA ASP A 198 12.36 -14.35 2.80
C ASP A 198 11.04 -13.63 3.09
N TRP A 199 10.46 -13.01 2.04
CA TRP A 199 9.20 -12.25 2.09
C TRP A 199 9.25 -10.94 2.89
N LYS A 200 10.43 -10.52 3.36
CA LYS A 200 10.62 -9.26 4.09
C LYS A 200 11.43 -8.28 3.24
N PRO A 201 11.13 -6.96 3.28
CA PRO A 201 11.98 -5.97 2.62
C PRO A 201 13.44 -6.10 3.08
N ASP A 202 14.37 -6.04 2.12
CA ASP A 202 15.81 -6.06 2.40
C ASP A 202 16.35 -4.62 2.32
N ASP A 203 16.86 -4.10 3.45
CA ASP A 203 17.42 -2.75 3.52
C ASP A 203 18.58 -2.54 2.54
N ALA A 204 19.37 -3.59 2.27
CA ALA A 204 20.45 -3.56 1.29
C ALA A 204 19.97 -3.94 -0.13
N GLY A 205 18.71 -4.36 -0.25
CA GLY A 205 18.08 -4.78 -1.48
C GLY A 205 17.78 -3.61 -2.42
N ALA A 206 17.75 -3.90 -3.72
CA ALA A 206 17.44 -2.91 -4.73
C ALA A 206 16.04 -2.32 -4.56
N LEU A 207 15.96 -1.00 -4.72
CA LEU A 207 14.72 -0.23 -4.75
C LEU A 207 14.67 0.56 -6.06
N ALA A 208 13.58 0.41 -6.81
CA ALA A 208 13.28 1.24 -7.95
C ALA A 208 11.80 1.63 -7.93
N ALA A 209 11.49 2.92 -8.06
CA ALA A 209 10.11 3.36 -8.17
C ALA A 209 9.97 4.62 -9.03
N THR A 210 8.82 4.76 -9.67
CA THR A 210 8.39 5.98 -10.33
C THR A 210 7.02 6.34 -9.80
N ALA A 211 6.85 7.60 -9.38
CA ALA A 211 5.58 8.09 -8.88
C ALA A 211 5.22 9.43 -9.55
N SER A 212 3.94 9.68 -9.75
CA SER A 212 3.46 11.02 -10.09
C SER A 212 2.14 11.31 -9.40
N VAL A 213 1.92 12.58 -9.10
CA VAL A 213 0.66 13.09 -8.55
C VAL A 213 0.31 14.37 -9.27
N ARG A 214 -0.98 14.57 -9.56
CA ARG A 214 -1.51 15.81 -10.14
C ARG A 214 -2.77 16.21 -9.40
N GLY A 215 -2.97 17.52 -9.23
CA GLY A 215 -4.22 18.06 -8.71
C GLY A 215 -4.44 17.84 -7.21
N ALA A 216 -3.39 17.55 -6.44
CA ALA A 216 -3.49 17.34 -5.00
C ALA A 216 -3.64 18.68 -4.25
N ASP A 217 -4.53 18.78 -3.27
CA ASP A 217 -4.60 19.95 -2.40
C ASP A 217 -3.42 19.90 -1.40
N ILE A 218 -2.64 20.98 -1.30
CA ILE A 218 -1.50 21.06 -0.37
C ILE A 218 -1.95 20.86 1.08
N LYS A 219 -3.13 21.35 1.48
CA LYS A 219 -3.66 21.14 2.84
C LYS A 219 -3.88 19.66 3.10
N ASP A 220 -4.33 18.93 2.09
CA ASP A 220 -4.59 17.51 2.21
C ASP A 220 -3.31 16.69 2.32
N LEU A 221 -2.30 17.05 1.53
CA LEU A 221 -0.96 16.47 1.64
C LEU A 221 -0.30 16.76 2.99
N LEU A 222 -0.40 18.00 3.48
CA LEU A 222 0.14 18.37 4.79
C LEU A 222 -0.56 17.63 5.93
N ALA A 223 -1.89 17.48 5.85
CA ALA A 223 -2.63 16.68 6.81
C ALA A 223 -2.19 15.22 6.79
N PHE A 224 -1.99 14.64 5.61
CA PHE A 224 -1.48 13.27 5.46
C PHE A 224 -0.08 13.13 6.05
N ALA A 225 0.79 14.12 5.85
CA ALA A 225 2.15 14.15 6.40
C ALA A 225 2.22 14.51 7.90
N GLY A 226 1.09 14.79 8.55
CA GLY A 226 1.07 15.27 9.95
C GLY A 226 1.63 16.70 10.12
N LYS A 227 1.73 17.48 9.05
CA LYS A 227 2.30 18.83 8.99
C LYS A 227 1.25 19.93 8.84
N GLN A 228 0.11 19.78 9.53
CA GLN A 228 -1.02 20.71 9.46
C GLN A 228 -0.70 22.13 9.98
N SER A 229 0.37 22.28 10.77
CA SER A 229 0.79 23.56 11.33
C SER A 229 1.43 24.50 10.30
N LEU A 230 1.84 23.99 9.13
CA LEU A 230 2.40 24.82 8.05
C LEU A 230 1.24 25.50 7.30
N PRO A 231 1.10 26.83 7.37
CA PRO A 231 0.05 27.55 6.65
C PRO A 231 0.42 27.63 5.16
N ALA A 232 0.10 26.57 4.42
CA ALA A 232 0.27 26.53 2.97
C ALA A 232 -0.97 26.02 2.25
N THR A 233 -1.22 26.59 1.07
CA THR A 233 -2.37 26.27 0.21
C THR A 233 -1.94 26.23 -1.24
N GLY A 234 -2.74 25.61 -2.10
CA GLY A 234 -2.51 25.52 -3.54
C GLY A 234 -2.74 24.12 -4.07
N ILE A 235 -2.64 23.99 -5.38
CA ILE A 235 -2.80 22.72 -6.09
C ILE A 235 -1.42 22.20 -6.49
N PHE A 236 -1.04 21.06 -5.91
CA PHE A 236 0.26 20.43 -6.06
C PHE A 236 0.26 19.37 -7.16
N SER A 237 1.36 19.33 -7.91
CA SER A 237 1.72 18.23 -8.80
C SER A 237 3.19 17.87 -8.61
N ALA A 238 3.53 16.60 -8.79
CA ALA A 238 4.91 16.15 -8.77
C ALA A 238 5.13 14.90 -9.61
N SER A 239 6.36 14.71 -10.08
CA SER A 239 6.86 13.42 -10.58
C SER A 239 8.17 13.09 -9.90
N ALA A 240 8.37 11.83 -9.53
CA ALA A 240 9.57 11.38 -8.85
C ALA A 240 10.09 10.06 -9.40
N GLN A 241 11.41 9.91 -9.44
CA GLN A 241 12.11 8.65 -9.65
C GLN A 241 12.93 8.32 -8.42
N VAL A 242 12.79 7.09 -7.94
CA VAL A 242 13.51 6.54 -6.80
C VAL A 242 14.37 5.37 -7.29
N THR A 243 15.64 5.36 -6.89
CA THR A 243 16.62 4.30 -7.21
C THR A 243 17.50 4.02 -5.99
N GLY A 244 18.40 3.03 -6.09
CA GLY A 244 19.35 2.70 -5.02
C GLY A 244 18.87 1.50 -4.20
N THR A 245 18.99 1.61 -2.88
CA THR A 245 18.52 0.56 -1.95
C THR A 245 17.45 1.11 -1.02
N LEU A 246 16.75 0.23 -0.30
CA LEU A 246 15.75 0.65 0.68
C LEU A 246 16.36 1.47 1.83
N GLY A 247 17.57 1.12 2.28
CA GLY A 247 18.30 1.83 3.33
C GLY A 247 19.03 3.09 2.85
N THR A 248 19.39 3.17 1.56
CA THR A 248 20.02 4.34 0.94
C THR A 248 19.33 4.74 -0.37
N PRO A 249 18.10 5.27 -0.29
CA PRO A 249 17.37 5.67 -1.48
C PRO A 249 17.96 6.93 -2.10
N LEU A 250 17.93 6.98 -3.42
CA LEU A 250 18.25 8.13 -4.25
C LEU A 250 16.95 8.59 -4.90
N ILE A 251 16.53 9.82 -4.63
CA ILE A 251 15.26 10.36 -5.14
C ILE A 251 15.57 11.56 -6.02
N LYS A 252 14.93 11.63 -7.18
CA LYS A 252 14.84 12.82 -8.01
C LYS A 252 13.37 13.16 -8.19
N ALA A 253 13.01 14.42 -8.07
CA ALA A 253 11.64 14.86 -8.22
C ALA A 253 11.54 16.24 -8.88
N ASP A 254 10.51 16.39 -9.71
CA ASP A 254 10.02 17.65 -10.20
C ASP A 254 8.74 17.97 -9.45
N VAL A 255 8.64 19.18 -8.89
CA VAL A 255 7.46 19.61 -8.15
C VAL A 255 6.92 20.92 -8.72
N SER A 256 5.60 21.06 -8.72
CA SER A 256 4.93 22.32 -9.00
C SER A 256 3.74 22.54 -8.06
N ALA A 257 3.44 23.81 -7.81
CA ALA A 257 2.22 24.21 -7.14
C ALA A 257 1.62 25.43 -7.82
N ASP A 258 0.29 25.46 -7.92
CA ASP A 258 -0.45 26.52 -8.57
C ASP A 258 -1.46 27.18 -7.63
N ASN A 259 -1.66 28.49 -7.81
CA ASN A 259 -2.69 29.30 -7.16
C ASN A 259 -2.76 29.06 -5.64
N GLY A 260 -1.65 29.36 -4.96
CA GLY A 260 -1.45 29.00 -3.58
C GLY A 260 -0.92 30.12 -2.71
N SER A 261 -0.61 29.77 -1.48
CA SER A 261 0.05 30.67 -0.53
C SER A 261 0.93 29.89 0.43
N VAL A 262 1.99 30.51 0.94
CA VAL A 262 2.82 29.98 2.04
C VAL A 262 3.02 31.10 3.04
N TYR A 263 2.73 30.86 4.32
CA TYR A 263 2.75 31.92 5.37
C TYR A 263 1.95 33.16 4.98
N ASN A 264 0.78 32.96 4.34
CA ASN A 264 -0.10 34.00 3.81
C ASN A 264 0.46 34.83 2.64
N GLU A 265 1.69 34.57 2.16
CA GLU A 265 2.20 35.20 0.95
C GLU A 265 1.69 34.42 -0.27
N PRO A 266 0.90 35.05 -1.18
CA PRO A 266 0.32 34.36 -2.32
C PRO A 266 1.31 34.16 -3.46
N PHE A 267 1.15 33.07 -4.20
CA PHE A 267 1.85 32.78 -5.43
C PHE A 267 0.89 32.22 -6.50
N ASP A 268 1.17 32.54 -7.76
CA ASP A 268 0.45 31.99 -8.92
C ASP A 268 1.03 30.64 -9.32
N HIS A 269 2.37 30.54 -9.35
CA HIS A 269 3.08 29.34 -9.77
C HIS A 269 4.37 29.16 -8.98
N LEU A 270 4.64 27.94 -8.55
CA LEU A 270 5.88 27.49 -7.94
C LEU A 270 6.38 26.27 -8.70
N THR A 271 7.68 26.23 -9.01
CA THR A 271 8.37 25.04 -9.54
C THR A 271 9.69 24.82 -8.84
N ALA A 272 10.13 23.57 -8.74
CA ALA A 272 11.48 23.22 -8.31
C ALA A 272 11.87 21.81 -8.78
N HIS A 273 13.18 21.59 -8.92
CA HIS A 273 13.77 20.26 -8.95
C HIS A 273 14.31 19.91 -7.58
N VAL A 274 14.07 18.68 -7.13
CA VAL A 274 14.49 18.18 -5.83
C VAL A 274 15.29 16.89 -6.02
N ASP A 275 16.52 16.87 -5.53
CA ASP A 275 17.32 15.66 -5.42
C ASP A 275 17.53 15.32 -3.94
N TYR A 276 17.38 14.05 -3.58
CA TYR A 276 17.70 13.54 -2.26
C TYR A 276 18.70 12.39 -2.36
N ARG A 277 19.78 12.49 -1.59
CA ARG A 277 20.82 11.48 -1.47
C ARG A 277 21.53 11.63 -0.13
N ASP A 278 21.78 10.52 0.56
CA ASP A 278 22.59 10.48 1.79
C ASP A 278 22.32 11.65 2.76
N ARG A 279 21.04 11.84 3.12
CA ARG A 279 20.57 12.87 4.07
C ARG A 279 20.75 14.32 3.62
N LEU A 280 21.07 14.52 2.35
CA LEU A 280 21.14 15.82 1.69
C LEU A 280 19.96 15.96 0.74
N VAL A 281 19.13 16.96 1.00
CA VAL A 281 18.13 17.46 0.05
C VAL A 281 18.75 18.63 -0.71
N ILE A 282 18.67 18.60 -2.03
CA ILE A 282 19.09 19.68 -2.92
C ILE A 282 17.85 20.16 -3.65
N VAL A 283 17.55 21.45 -3.55
CA VAL A 283 16.50 22.11 -4.32
C VAL A 283 17.17 23.02 -5.34
N ALA A 284 16.94 22.74 -6.61
CA ALA A 284 17.52 23.46 -7.74
C ALA A 284 16.45 24.09 -8.63
N ASN A 285 16.80 25.22 -9.25
CA ASN A 285 15.94 25.98 -10.15
C ASN A 285 14.56 26.28 -9.55
N ALA A 286 14.50 26.55 -8.23
CA ALA A 286 13.25 26.94 -7.61
C ALA A 286 12.81 28.28 -8.17
N GLN A 287 11.56 28.37 -8.62
CA GLN A 287 10.97 29.59 -9.15
C GLN A 287 9.59 29.80 -8.54
N ILE A 288 9.32 31.01 -8.07
CA ILE A 288 8.02 31.41 -7.52
C ILE A 288 7.58 32.67 -8.26
N LYS A 289 6.36 32.65 -8.80
CA LYS A 289 5.74 33.80 -9.47
C LYS A 289 4.47 34.24 -8.76
N ALA A 290 4.25 35.56 -8.70
CA ALA A 290 3.06 36.16 -8.12
C ALA A 290 2.76 37.53 -8.78
N GLY A 291 2.02 37.55 -9.88
CA GLY A 291 1.84 38.71 -10.75
C GLY A 291 3.16 39.07 -11.45
N ALA A 292 3.59 40.33 -11.32
CA ALA A 292 4.92 40.76 -11.76
C ALA A 292 6.06 40.18 -10.87
N ARG A 293 5.67 39.69 -9.68
CA ARG A 293 6.36 38.86 -8.68
C ARG A 293 7.30 37.79 -9.22
N GLU A 294 8.63 37.87 -9.10
CA GLU A 294 9.48 36.70 -9.39
C GLU A 294 10.60 36.51 -8.37
N LEU A 295 10.68 35.28 -7.83
CA LEU A 295 11.78 34.79 -7.01
C LEU A 295 12.40 33.57 -7.68
N LYS A 296 13.73 33.52 -7.70
CA LYS A 296 14.51 32.35 -8.14
C LYS A 296 15.52 31.98 -7.09
N GLY A 297 15.68 30.70 -6.80
CA GLY A 297 16.61 30.27 -5.79
C GLY A 297 17.03 28.81 -5.87
N ASN A 298 18.03 28.50 -5.06
CA ASN A 298 18.50 27.15 -4.80
C ASN A 298 18.64 26.99 -3.29
N ALA A 299 18.42 25.79 -2.79
CA ALA A 299 18.60 25.46 -1.38
C ALA A 299 19.24 24.09 -1.21
N THR A 300 19.95 23.92 -0.11
CA THR A 300 20.42 22.64 0.38
C THR A 300 19.99 22.47 1.81
N TYR A 301 19.57 21.27 2.17
CA TYR A 301 19.21 20.90 3.53
C TYR A 301 19.88 19.60 3.92
N THR A 302 20.62 19.63 5.02
CA THR A 302 21.29 18.46 5.59
C THR A 302 20.66 18.13 6.93
N HIS A 303 20.34 16.85 7.14
CA HIS A 303 19.61 16.42 8.32
C HIS A 303 20.20 15.12 8.92
N PRO A 304 20.00 14.82 10.22
CA PRO A 304 20.40 13.55 10.80
C PRO A 304 19.62 12.37 10.20
N ALA A 305 20.18 11.16 10.31
CA ALA A 305 19.49 9.96 9.84
C ALA A 305 18.15 9.79 10.59
N GLY A 306 17.06 9.64 9.85
CA GLY A 306 15.71 9.45 10.41
C GLY A 306 15.05 10.69 11.01
N ASP A 307 15.73 11.85 11.04
CA ASP A 307 15.18 13.12 11.51
C ASP A 307 15.21 14.13 10.37
N PHE A 308 14.03 14.47 9.82
CA PHE A 308 13.86 15.47 8.76
C PHE A 308 13.40 16.84 9.30
N GLU A 309 13.32 17.00 10.62
CA GLU A 309 12.90 18.25 11.26
C GLU A 309 14.11 19.06 11.74
N SER A 310 15.16 18.38 12.19
CA SER A 310 16.41 19.02 12.61
C SER A 310 17.42 19.05 11.46
N GLY A 311 18.09 20.19 11.25
CA GLY A 311 19.14 20.24 10.24
C GLY A 311 19.69 21.62 9.95
N ARG A 312 20.54 21.70 8.91
CA ARG A 312 21.11 22.95 8.41
C ARG A 312 20.62 23.21 7.00
N VAL A 313 19.99 24.37 6.82
CA VAL A 313 19.58 24.91 5.52
C VAL A 313 20.62 25.94 5.05
N THR A 314 21.03 25.84 3.80
CA THR A 314 21.75 26.92 3.08
C THR A 314 20.96 27.26 1.83
N PHE A 315 20.64 28.53 1.62
CA PHE A 315 19.85 28.96 0.47
C PHE A 315 20.44 30.21 -0.18
N GLN A 316 20.19 30.35 -1.48
CA GLN A 316 20.46 31.55 -2.25
C GLN A 316 19.19 31.92 -3.00
N VAL A 317 18.76 33.17 -2.87
CA VAL A 317 17.55 33.68 -3.50
C VAL A 317 17.87 34.99 -4.20
N THR A 318 17.30 35.14 -5.39
CA THR A 318 17.32 36.35 -6.19
C THR A 318 15.90 36.74 -6.52
N SER A 319 15.64 38.04 -6.59
CA SER A 319 14.35 38.60 -6.98
C SER A 319 14.53 39.58 -8.14
N ASN A 320 13.49 39.75 -8.95
CA ASN A 320 13.47 40.83 -9.93
C ASN A 320 13.32 42.20 -9.24
N ARG A 321 13.72 43.28 -9.92
CA ARG A 321 13.65 44.65 -9.35
C ARG A 321 12.20 45.06 -9.17
N MET A 322 11.84 45.48 -7.96
CA MET A 322 10.49 45.92 -7.60
C MET A 322 10.50 47.09 -6.61
N PRO A 323 9.44 47.92 -6.58
CA PRO A 323 9.24 48.89 -5.52
C PRO A 323 8.98 48.17 -4.18
N LEU A 324 9.61 48.64 -3.09
CA LEU A 324 9.60 47.96 -1.78
C LEU A 324 8.20 47.83 -1.14
N ASN A 325 7.22 48.62 -1.60
CA ASN A 325 5.86 48.65 -1.06
C ASN A 325 4.99 47.44 -1.46
N GLU A 326 5.48 46.53 -2.32
CA GLU A 326 4.73 45.36 -2.79
C GLU A 326 4.91 44.08 -1.95
N PHE A 327 5.75 44.09 -0.92
CA PHE A 327 5.89 42.98 0.04
C PHE A 327 5.00 43.20 1.27
N GLN A 328 4.05 42.30 1.54
CA GLN A 328 3.16 42.42 2.70
C GLN A 328 3.93 42.24 4.02
N LEU A 329 4.91 41.34 4.04
CA LEU A 329 5.85 41.14 5.16
C LEU A 329 6.59 42.41 5.62
N VAL A 330 6.81 43.38 4.71
CA VAL A 330 7.47 44.66 5.04
C VAL A 330 6.46 45.69 5.58
N ARG A 331 5.18 45.61 5.18
CA ARG A 331 4.15 46.52 5.69
C ARG A 331 3.78 46.25 7.15
N GLN A 332 3.85 44.99 7.61
CA GLN A 332 3.49 44.63 8.98
C GLN A 332 4.51 45.12 10.04
N ASN A 333 5.75 45.41 9.65
CA ASN A 333 6.77 45.95 10.56
C ASN A 333 6.86 47.49 10.54
N GLN A 334 5.86 48.18 9.97
CA GLN A 334 5.79 49.65 9.91
C GLN A 334 4.65 50.26 10.73
N THR A 335 4.07 49.52 11.66
CA THR A 335 3.13 50.02 12.69
C THR A 335 3.62 49.66 14.07
#